data_AF-A0A7Y6YB83-F1
#
_entry.id   AF-A0A7Y6YB83-F1
#
_cell.length_a   1.000
_cell.length_b   1.000
_cell.length_c   1.000
_cell.angle_alpha   90.00
_cell.angle_beta   90.00
_cell.angle_gamma   90.00
#
_symmetry.space_group_name_H-M   'P 1'
#
loop_
_entity.id
_entity.type
_entity.pdbx_description
1 polymer ?
#
loop_
_entity_poly.entity_id
_entity_poly.type
_entity_poly.pdbx_seq_one_letter_code
_entity_poly.pdbx_strand_id
1 'polypeptide(L)'
;MENRTTKLEVVIPPDVAFSDLNLQHDPGSGGIVFEYQPIERICEASGIDVDHLSEECENDLGDFLMSWYLKHRAFGGEPDNVADSILEEMELIEAAGQRFTLPAGHA
;
A
#
# COMPACT_ATOMS: atom_id res chain seq x y z
N MET A 1 -24.27 0.78 -14.29
CA MET A 1 -23.44 0.93 -13.07
C MET A 1 -22.08 1.38 -13.57
N GLU A 2 -21.76 2.64 -13.31
CA GLU A 2 -20.60 3.31 -13.88
C GLU A 2 -19.34 2.84 -13.15
N ASN A 3 -18.46 2.16 -13.88
CA ASN A 3 -17.15 1.76 -13.41
C ASN A 3 -16.27 3.03 -13.35
N ARG A 4 -16.33 3.80 -12.27
CA ARG A 4 -15.35 4.86 -12.02
C ARG A 4 -14.09 4.21 -11.45
N THR A 5 -13.32 3.57 -12.33
CA THR A 5 -11.88 3.37 -12.09
C THR A 5 -11.22 4.74 -12.22
N THR A 6 -11.46 5.63 -11.25
CA THR A 6 -10.75 6.89 -11.16
C THR A 6 -9.33 6.54 -10.78
N LYS A 7 -8.46 6.51 -11.79
CA LYS A 7 -7.02 6.44 -11.64
C LYS A 7 -6.60 7.64 -10.78
N LEU A 8 -6.45 7.43 -9.47
CA LEU A 8 -5.93 8.43 -8.55
C LEU A 8 -4.50 8.74 -8.97
N GLU A 9 -4.28 9.94 -9.49
CA GLU A 9 -2.95 10.41 -9.86
C GLU A 9 -2.25 10.87 -8.58
N VAL A 10 -1.56 9.93 -7.93
CA VAL A 10 -0.81 10.21 -6.72
C VAL A 10 0.57 10.75 -7.06
N VAL A 11 0.90 11.89 -6.46
CA VAL A 11 2.20 12.56 -6.54
C VAL A 11 2.97 12.24 -5.26
N ILE A 12 4.06 11.47 -5.40
CA ILE A 12 4.98 11.21 -4.29
C ILE A 12 5.96 12.38 -4.19
N PRO A 13 5.95 13.16 -3.10
CA PRO A 13 6.88 14.25 -2.93
C PRO A 13 8.30 13.71 -2.67
N PRO A 14 9.37 14.41 -3.11
CA PRO A 14 10.74 13.90 -3.05
C PRO A 14 11.30 13.81 -1.63
N ASP A 15 10.67 14.48 -0.65
CA ASP A 15 10.97 14.41 0.78
C ASP A 15 10.32 13.22 1.50
N VAL A 16 9.50 12.43 0.81
CA VAL A 16 8.83 11.26 1.39
C VAL A 16 9.38 9.99 0.76
N ALA A 17 10.03 9.16 1.58
CA ALA A 17 10.52 7.85 1.20
C ALA A 17 9.53 6.76 1.60
N PHE A 18 9.59 5.62 0.90
CA PHE A 18 8.81 4.45 1.28
C PHE A 18 9.21 3.95 2.68
N SER A 19 10.50 4.01 3.01
CA SER A 19 11.03 3.62 4.32
C SER A 19 10.46 4.43 5.49
N ASP A 20 9.92 5.64 5.25
CA ASP A 20 9.27 6.44 6.30
C ASP A 20 7.95 5.81 6.76
N LEU A 21 7.36 4.90 5.98
CA LEU A 21 6.19 4.13 6.39
C LEU A 21 6.52 3.15 7.51
N ASN A 22 7.80 2.77 7.68
CA ASN A 22 8.25 1.82 8.69
C ASN A 22 7.33 0.59 8.76
N LEU A 23 7.19 -0.13 7.64
CA LEU A 23 6.32 -1.30 7.56
C LEU A 23 6.79 -2.36 8.55
N GLN A 24 5.85 -2.85 9.36
CA GLN A 24 6.09 -3.91 10.31
C GLN A 24 4.96 -4.92 10.27
N HIS A 25 5.29 -6.18 10.50
CA HIS A 25 4.26 -7.18 10.78
C HIS A 25 3.72 -6.97 12.19
N ASP A 26 2.40 -6.95 12.32
CA ASP A 26 1.75 -6.95 13.61
C ASP A 26 1.84 -8.37 14.23
N PRO A 27 2.57 -8.54 15.34
CA PRO A 27 2.76 -9.86 15.94
C PRO A 27 1.49 -10.41 16.61
N GLY A 28 0.46 -9.58 16.81
CA GLY A 28 -0.80 -9.98 17.46
C GLY A 28 -1.85 -10.52 16.48
N SER A 29 -2.02 -9.83 15.35
CA SER A 29 -3.10 -10.03 14.38
C SER A 29 -2.61 -10.70 13.10
N GLY A 30 -1.29 -10.71 12.84
CA GLY A 30 -0.69 -11.22 11.61
C GLY A 30 -0.88 -10.29 10.40
N GLY A 31 -1.41 -9.08 10.61
CA GLY A 31 -1.50 -8.04 9.59
C GLY A 31 -0.22 -7.22 9.47
N ILE A 32 -0.29 -6.12 8.73
CA ILE A 32 0.78 -5.13 8.68
C ILE A 32 0.37 -3.85 9.39
N VAL A 33 1.33 -3.21 10.03
CA VAL A 33 1.20 -1.87 10.60
C VAL A 33 2.26 -0.97 9.97
N PHE A 34 1.90 0.29 9.76
CA PHE A 34 2.75 1.29 9.14
C PHE A 34 2.38 2.67 9.68
N GLU A 35 3.32 3.60 9.58
CA GLU A 35 3.12 5.00 9.92
C GLU A 35 2.23 5.67 8.88
N TYR A 36 1.19 6.38 9.34
CA TYR A 36 0.24 7.05 8.45
C TYR A 36 0.74 8.41 7.93
N GLN A 37 1.69 9.01 8.65
CA GLN A 37 2.24 10.33 8.35
C GLN A 37 2.75 10.48 6.89
N PRO A 38 3.49 9.51 6.29
CA PRO A 38 3.90 9.60 4.89
C PRO A 38 2.73 9.62 3.90
N ILE A 39 1.65 8.89 4.20
CA ILE A 39 0.44 8.85 3.36
C ILE A 39 -0.25 10.21 3.40
N GLU A 40 -0.39 10.81 4.59
CA GLU A 40 -0.95 12.16 4.73
C GLU A 40 -0.17 13.20 3.90
N ARG A 41 1.17 13.11 3.91
CA ARG A 41 2.05 13.99 3.12
C ARG A 41 1.85 13.81 1.62
N ILE A 42 1.69 12.56 1.17
CA ILE A 42 1.41 12.23 -0.23
C ILE A 42 0.02 12.75 -0.63
N CYS A 43 -0.99 12.57 0.22
CA CYS A 43 -2.34 13.08 0.01
C CYS A 43 -2.35 14.60 -0.11
N GLU A 44 -1.69 15.31 0.81
CA GLU A 44 -1.53 16.76 0.78
C GLU A 44 -0.84 17.23 -0.52
N ALA A 45 0.25 16.58 -0.91
CA ALA A 45 0.97 16.90 -2.15
C ALA A 45 0.16 16.62 -3.41
N SER A 46 -0.71 15.60 -3.36
CA SER A 46 -1.57 15.20 -4.48
C SER A 46 -2.91 15.95 -4.52
N GLY A 47 -3.24 16.70 -3.46
CA GLY A 47 -4.57 17.31 -3.28
C GLY A 47 -5.68 16.26 -3.11
N ILE A 48 -5.34 15.07 -2.61
CA ILE A 48 -6.27 13.98 -2.32
C ILE A 48 -6.68 14.10 -0.86
N ASP A 49 -7.97 13.92 -0.59
CA ASP A 49 -8.45 13.81 0.78
C ASP A 49 -8.08 12.43 1.34
N VAL A 50 -7.34 12.40 2.43
CA VAL A 50 -6.85 11.16 3.04
C VAL A 50 -7.99 10.29 3.58
N ASP A 51 -9.13 10.91 3.92
CA ASP A 51 -10.34 10.25 4.39
C ASP A 51 -10.96 9.36 3.30
N HIS A 52 -10.79 9.76 2.03
CA HIS A 52 -11.21 8.97 0.87
C HIS A 52 -10.35 7.71 0.65
N LEU A 53 -9.13 7.64 1.20
CA LEU A 53 -8.27 6.46 1.13
C LEU A 53 -8.54 5.48 2.29
N SER A 54 -9.01 5.96 3.45
CA SER A 54 -9.15 5.15 4.65
C SER A 54 -10.51 4.46 4.83
N GLU A 55 -11.64 5.09 4.47
CA GLU A 55 -12.96 4.56 4.88
C GLU A 55 -13.68 3.68 3.84
N GLU A 56 -13.40 3.84 2.54
CA GLU A 56 -14.15 3.10 1.49
C GLU A 56 -13.28 2.11 0.68
N CYS A 57 -11.99 2.00 1.00
CA CYS A 57 -10.98 1.50 0.05
C CYS A 57 -9.79 0.77 0.72
N GLU A 58 -10.03 -0.02 1.78
CA GLU A 58 -8.98 -0.82 2.44
C GLU A 58 -8.19 -1.72 1.46
N ASN A 59 -8.84 -2.21 0.38
CA ASN A 59 -8.14 -2.94 -0.68
C ASN A 59 -7.24 -2.02 -1.53
N ASP A 60 -7.68 -0.80 -1.84
CA ASP A 60 -6.92 0.13 -2.66
C ASP A 60 -5.68 0.67 -1.94
N LEU A 61 -5.68 0.74 -0.59
CA LEU A 61 -4.51 1.16 0.17
C LEU A 61 -3.37 0.14 0.09
N GLY A 62 -3.68 -1.16 0.18
CA GLY A 62 -2.68 -2.23 0.00
C GLY A 62 -2.08 -2.21 -1.40
N ASP A 63 -2.92 -2.13 -2.44
CA ASP A 63 -2.48 -2.02 -3.84
C ASP A 63 -1.67 -0.74 -4.09
N PHE A 64 -2.04 0.37 -3.46
CA PHE A 64 -1.29 1.63 -3.50
C PHE A 64 0.10 1.48 -2.90
N LEU A 65 0.21 0.92 -1.70
CA LEU A 65 1.48 0.70 -1.00
C LEU A 65 2.42 -0.17 -1.84
N MET A 66 1.92 -1.27 -2.40
CA MET A 66 2.72 -2.15 -3.25
C MET A 66 3.14 -1.48 -4.56
N SER A 67 2.23 -0.72 -5.19
CA SER A 67 2.54 0.06 -6.39
C SER A 67 3.59 1.14 -6.14
N TRP A 68 3.55 1.78 -4.97
CA TRP A 68 4.56 2.75 -4.55
C TRP A 68 5.90 2.06 -4.27
N TYR A 69 5.90 0.93 -3.57
CA TYR A 69 7.10 0.15 -3.31
C TYR A 69 7.81 -0.28 -4.60
N LEU A 70 7.06 -0.82 -5.58
CA LEU A 70 7.62 -1.21 -6.88
C LEU A 70 8.28 -0.03 -7.60
N LYS A 71 7.68 1.16 -7.57
CA LYS A 71 8.29 2.38 -8.11
C LYS A 71 9.55 2.76 -7.32
N HIS A 72 9.48 2.76 -5.99
CA HIS A 72 10.62 3.06 -5.13
C HIS A 72 11.83 2.17 -5.47
N ARG A 73 11.61 0.86 -5.61
CA ARG A 73 12.62 -0.11 -6.04
C ARG A 73 13.13 0.14 -7.45
N ALA A 74 12.26 0.49 -8.40
CA ALA A 74 12.66 0.84 -9.77
C ALA A 74 13.55 2.09 -9.85
N PHE A 75 13.42 3.03 -8.91
CA PHE A 75 14.29 4.20 -8.78
C PHE A 75 15.56 3.96 -7.96
N GLY A 76 15.85 2.72 -7.55
CA GLY A 76 17.03 2.36 -6.76
C GLY A 76 16.85 2.56 -5.25
N GLY A 77 15.60 2.65 -4.80
CA GLY A 77 15.23 2.72 -3.38
C GLY A 77 15.58 1.47 -2.59
N GLU A 78 15.64 1.61 -1.27
CA GLU A 78 16.02 0.55 -0.35
C GLU A 78 14.96 -0.57 -0.31
N PRO A 79 15.38 -1.84 -0.15
CA PRO A 79 14.45 -2.94 0.01
C PRO A 79 13.76 -2.88 1.39
N ASP A 80 12.51 -3.32 1.42
CA ASP A 80 11.72 -3.49 2.64
C ASP A 80 11.27 -4.95 2.74
N ASN A 81 11.67 -5.64 3.82
CA ASN A 81 11.41 -7.07 3.98
C ASN A 81 9.92 -7.40 4.06
N VAL A 82 9.11 -6.51 4.64
CA VAL A 82 7.65 -6.72 4.78
C VAL A 82 7.00 -6.56 3.41
N ALA A 83 7.36 -5.51 2.68
CA ALA A 83 6.83 -5.29 1.33
C ALA A 83 7.27 -6.37 0.34
N ASP A 84 8.54 -6.81 0.38
CA ASP A 84 9.02 -7.94 -0.43
C ASP A 84 8.27 -9.24 -0.10
N SER A 85 7.99 -9.52 1.18
CA SER A 85 7.19 -10.69 1.59
C SER A 85 5.78 -10.64 1.00
N ILE A 86 5.11 -9.49 1.07
CA ILE A 86 3.76 -9.32 0.51
C ILE A 86 3.77 -9.51 -1.00
N LEU A 87 4.76 -8.94 -1.70
CA LEU A 87 4.88 -9.12 -3.15
C LEU A 87 5.07 -10.59 -3.52
N GLU A 88 5.93 -11.32 -2.81
CA GLU A 88 6.13 -12.76 -3.03
C GLU A 88 4.82 -13.54 -2.83
N GLU A 89 4.05 -13.21 -1.79
CA GLU A 89 2.73 -13.80 -1.55
C GLU A 89 1.74 -13.47 -2.67
N MET A 90 1.70 -12.22 -3.14
CA MET A 90 0.87 -11.80 -4.27
C MET A 90 1.22 -12.57 -5.54
N GLU A 91 2.51 -12.71 -5.87
CA GLU A 91 2.97 -13.46 -7.04
C GLU A 91 2.57 -14.94 -6.97
N LEU A 92 2.69 -15.57 -5.79
CA LEU A 92 2.25 -16.95 -5.57
C LEU A 92 0.74 -17.11 -5.73
N ILE A 93 -0.03 -16.13 -5.28
CA ILE A 93 -1.51 -16.13 -5.36
C ILE A 93 -1.99 -15.91 -6.80
N GLU A 94 -1.37 -14.99 -7.53
CA GLU A 94 -1.64 -14.80 -8.96
C GLU A 94 -1.29 -16.05 -9.76
N ALA A 95 -0.14 -16.68 -9.47
CA ALA A 95 0.25 -17.95 -10.10
C ALA A 95 -0.72 -19.10 -9.76
N ALA A 96 -1.34 -19.08 -8.58
CA ALA A 96 -2.35 -20.03 -8.17
C ALA A 96 -3.75 -19.72 -8.73
N GLY A 97 -3.97 -18.55 -9.34
CA GLY A 97 -5.25 -18.11 -9.89
C GLY A 97 -6.34 -17.85 -8.84
N GLN A 98 -5.98 -17.68 -7.57
CA GLN A 98 -6.91 -17.28 -6.51
C GLN A 98 -6.90 -15.76 -6.35
N ARG A 99 -8.07 -15.15 -6.10
CA ARG A 99 -8.17 -13.73 -5.80
C ARG A 99 -7.74 -13.50 -4.36
N PHE A 100 -6.84 -12.54 -4.14
CA PHE A 100 -6.32 -12.15 -2.83
C PHE A 100 -7.49 -11.81 -1.89
N THR A 101 -7.63 -12.58 -0.81
CA THR A 101 -8.38 -12.16 0.38
C THR A 101 -7.28 -11.87 1.39
N LEU A 102 -7.05 -10.59 1.69
CA LEU A 102 -6.41 -10.20 2.94
C LEU A 102 -7.14 -11.01 4.04
N PRO A 103 -6.44 -11.77 4.89
CA PRO A 103 -7.12 -12.43 5.99
C PRO A 103 -7.88 -11.34 6.73
N ALA A 104 -9.21 -11.43 6.73
CA ALA A 104 -10.04 -10.52 7.49
C ALA A 104 -9.57 -10.64 8.93
N GLY A 105 -8.98 -9.58 9.47
CA GLY A 105 -8.78 -9.44 10.91
C GLY A 105 -10.16 -9.40 11.55
N HIS A 106 -10.76 -10.56 11.77
CA HIS A 106 -12.02 -10.70 12.47
C HIS A 106 -11.69 -10.82 13.96
N ALA A 107 -12.09 -9.83 14.74
CA ALA A 107 -12.39 -10.03 16.15
C ALA A 107 -13.70 -10.81 16.28
#